data_AF-A0A7C7WXI7-F1
#
_entry.id   AF-A0A7C7WXI7-F1
#
_cell.length_a   1.000
_cell.length_b   1.000
_cell.length_c   1.000
_cell.angle_alpha   90.00
_cell.angle_beta   90.00
_cell.angle_gamma   90.00
#
_symmetry.space_group_name_H-M   'P 1'
#
loop_
_entity.id
_entity.type
_entity.pdbx_description
1 polymer ?
#
loop_
_entity_poly.entity_id
_entity_poly.type
_entity_poly.pdbx_seq_one_letter_code
_entity_poly.pdbx_strand_id
1 'polypeptide(L)'
;MADTPKKGALRLKFKYFALEPEVKFLTDRETMESILDFINGQGPPFIPEPVKRDERTNVYYDTKHKFRLYSRGVECRARKNQNAAGEHEYYRYDVKTPSSLDNPNFGPDSNGIFFRREYDNKGPDMHPGLEQFKIGKLKKYLKGLFNKELIAWVKGSFTRSKFSFPPTGYPKSKLEIAFETGRYSTIDNQHRSDEMYIIELEIKSGEVEALVSAVEQLKERYPGKLKLCPKTKGQMGLEWARQYMNEAQQQNFAEATDKRQSRDKGPALTAGM
;
A
#
# COMPACT_ATOMS: atom_id res chain seq x y z
N MET A 1 52.07 -1.53 -0.69
CA MET A 1 51.21 -0.54 -1.34
C MET A 1 49.80 -1.10 -1.33
N ALA A 2 48.90 -0.48 -0.57
CA ALA A 2 47.56 -1.00 -0.33
C ALA A 2 46.63 -0.57 -1.48
N ASP A 3 46.12 -1.56 -2.21
CA ASP A 3 45.10 -1.35 -3.23
C ASP A 3 43.78 -0.96 -2.57
N THR A 4 43.37 0.28 -2.83
CA THR A 4 42.05 0.77 -2.42
C THR A 4 41.02 0.15 -3.36
N PRO A 5 40.03 -0.63 -2.87
CA PRO A 5 38.98 -1.12 -3.75
C PRO A 5 38.09 0.05 -4.16
N LYS A 6 38.02 0.30 -5.48
CA LYS A 6 37.12 1.27 -6.09
C LYS A 6 35.69 1.00 -5.62
N LYS A 7 35.07 2.01 -5.01
CA LYS A 7 33.63 2.07 -4.71
C LYS A 7 32.84 1.67 -5.95
N GLY A 8 32.34 0.44 -5.97
CA GLY A 8 31.39 -0.03 -6.97
C GLY A 8 30.11 0.79 -6.80
N ALA A 9 29.89 1.73 -7.71
CA ALA A 9 28.62 2.41 -7.85
C ALA A 9 27.54 1.33 -8.03
N LEU A 10 26.68 1.18 -7.02
CA LEU A 10 25.45 0.41 -7.12
C LEU A 10 24.70 0.92 -8.35
N ARG A 11 24.68 0.10 -9.41
CA ARG A 11 23.87 0.31 -10.61
C ARG A 11 22.40 0.44 -10.17
N LEU A 12 21.91 1.67 -10.09
CA LEU A 12 20.49 2.00 -9.97
C LEU A 12 19.78 1.49 -11.23
N LYS A 13 19.23 0.28 -11.19
CA LYS A 13 18.28 -0.20 -12.19
C LYS A 13 16.95 0.50 -11.95
N PHE A 14 16.76 1.67 -12.54
CA PHE A 14 15.46 2.35 -12.55
C PHE A 14 14.49 1.59 -13.48
N LYS A 15 13.72 0.65 -12.95
CA LYS A 15 12.41 0.28 -13.52
C LYS A 15 11.43 1.35 -13.02
N TYR A 16 11.02 2.26 -13.90
CA TYR A 16 10.50 3.56 -13.45
C TYR A 16 9.24 3.53 -12.59
N PHE A 17 8.40 2.48 -12.65
CA PHE A 17 7.32 2.17 -11.70
C PHE A 17 6.70 0.81 -12.06
N ALA A 18 6.02 0.18 -11.11
CA ALA A 18 5.07 -0.92 -11.39
C ALA A 18 3.64 -0.39 -11.31
N LEU A 19 2.78 -0.76 -12.26
CA LEU A 19 1.33 -0.60 -12.10
C LEU A 19 0.84 -1.81 -11.32
N GLU A 20 0.16 -1.58 -10.21
CA GLU A 20 -0.35 -2.62 -9.31
C GLU A 20 -1.88 -2.58 -9.32
N PRO A 21 -2.54 -3.48 -10.08
CA PRO A 21 -3.96 -3.76 -9.94
C PRO A 21 -4.18 -4.61 -8.68
N GLU A 22 -4.89 -4.06 -7.70
CA GLU A 22 -5.21 -4.76 -6.45
C GLU A 22 -6.66 -4.55 -6.02
N VAL A 23 -7.28 -5.58 -5.45
CA VAL A 23 -8.54 -5.48 -4.69
C VAL A 23 -8.23 -5.73 -3.22
N LYS A 24 -8.95 -5.03 -2.34
CA LYS A 24 -8.77 -5.13 -0.90
C LYS A 24 -10.10 -5.30 -0.20
N PHE A 25 -10.16 -6.26 0.71
CA PHE A 25 -11.29 -6.51 1.58
C PHE A 25 -10.93 -6.26 3.04
N LEU A 26 -11.88 -5.71 3.78
CA LEU A 26 -11.94 -5.78 5.24
C LEU A 26 -12.84 -6.96 5.61
N THR A 27 -12.44 -7.70 6.64
CA THR A 27 -13.21 -8.83 7.15
C THR A 27 -12.99 -9.00 8.66
N ASP A 28 -13.57 -10.04 9.25
CA ASP A 28 -13.33 -10.45 10.62
C ASP A 28 -12.30 -11.59 10.70
N ARG A 29 -11.87 -11.89 11.92
CA ARG A 29 -10.87 -12.93 12.19
C ARG A 29 -11.34 -14.30 11.73
N GLU A 30 -12.56 -14.67 12.07
CA GLU A 30 -13.15 -15.98 11.79
C GLU A 30 -13.21 -16.26 10.29
N THR A 31 -13.64 -15.27 9.50
CA THR A 31 -13.70 -15.35 8.04
C THR A 31 -12.29 -15.45 7.45
N MET A 32 -11.33 -14.66 7.92
CA MET A 32 -9.94 -14.74 7.46
C MET A 32 -9.33 -16.12 7.73
N GLU A 33 -9.50 -16.66 8.94
CA GLU A 33 -9.02 -17.99 9.33
C GLU A 33 -9.70 -19.08 8.48
N SER A 34 -11.01 -18.99 8.25
CA SER A 34 -11.75 -19.92 7.38
C SER A 34 -11.22 -19.94 5.94
N ILE A 35 -10.87 -18.78 5.37
CA ILE A 35 -10.29 -18.70 4.02
C ILE A 35 -8.89 -19.32 4.00
N LEU A 36 -8.07 -19.03 5.01
CA LEU A 36 -6.72 -19.60 5.14
C LEU A 36 -6.78 -21.13 5.25
N ASP A 37 -7.68 -21.66 6.06
CA ASP A 37 -7.88 -23.09 6.23
C ASP A 37 -8.34 -23.75 4.92
N PHE A 38 -9.24 -23.09 4.18
CA PHE A 38 -9.64 -23.55 2.86
C PHE A 38 -8.45 -23.63 1.89
N ILE A 39 -7.62 -22.58 1.82
CA ILE A 39 -6.44 -22.54 0.94
C ILE A 39 -5.43 -23.62 1.34
N ASN A 40 -5.17 -23.79 2.64
CA ASN A 40 -4.26 -24.79 3.15
C ASN A 40 -4.78 -26.23 2.92
N GLY A 41 -6.10 -26.43 3.01
CA GLY A 41 -6.74 -27.74 2.84
C GLY A 41 -6.91 -28.19 1.38
N GLN A 42 -7.01 -27.26 0.42
CA GLN A 42 -7.12 -27.58 -1.01
C GLN A 42 -5.81 -28.09 -1.63
N GLY A 43 -4.66 -27.69 -1.09
CA GLY A 43 -3.38 -27.93 -1.75
C GLY A 43 -3.24 -27.14 -3.06
N PRO A 44 -2.41 -27.59 -4.02
CA PRO A 44 -2.29 -26.95 -5.33
C PRO A 44 -3.67 -26.69 -5.98
N PRO A 45 -3.87 -25.53 -6.63
CA PRO A 45 -2.85 -24.71 -7.28
C PRO A 45 -2.32 -23.56 -6.40
N PHE A 46 -2.70 -23.50 -5.12
CA PHE A 46 -2.15 -22.52 -4.20
C PHE A 46 -0.71 -22.88 -3.82
N ILE A 47 0.21 -22.01 -4.24
CA ILE A 47 1.63 -22.15 -3.93
C ILE A 47 1.91 -21.17 -2.79
N PRO A 48 2.13 -21.64 -1.55
CA PRO A 48 2.54 -20.76 -0.47
C PRO A 48 3.88 -20.14 -0.88
N GLU A 49 3.98 -18.82 -0.81
CA GLU A 49 5.29 -18.20 -0.94
C GLU A 49 6.04 -18.42 0.37
N PRO A 50 7.37 -18.66 0.36
CA PRO A 50 8.15 -18.75 1.59
C PRO A 50 8.04 -17.44 2.37
N VAL A 51 7.10 -17.38 3.30
CA VAL A 51 6.92 -16.23 4.17
C VAL A 51 7.83 -16.44 5.37
N LYS A 52 9.01 -15.81 5.35
CA LYS A 52 9.54 -15.28 6.62
C LYS A 52 8.43 -14.38 7.14
N ARG A 53 7.80 -14.68 8.29
CA ARG A 53 6.81 -13.81 8.93
C ARG A 53 7.40 -12.40 8.95
N ASP A 54 6.98 -11.58 8.00
CA ASP A 54 7.53 -10.26 7.76
C ASP A 54 6.61 -9.34 8.53
N GLU A 55 6.92 -9.16 9.82
CA GLU A 55 6.27 -8.13 10.61
C GLU A 55 6.73 -6.78 10.03
N ARG A 56 5.88 -6.20 9.20
CA ARG A 56 6.19 -4.96 8.50
C ARG A 56 5.67 -3.79 9.30
N THR A 57 6.58 -3.04 9.90
CA THR A 57 6.28 -1.70 10.39
C THR A 57 6.52 -0.68 9.28
N ASN A 58 5.43 -0.13 8.75
CA ASN A 58 5.46 1.00 7.83
C ASN A 58 5.17 2.28 8.60
N VAL A 59 5.95 3.32 8.34
CA VAL A 59 5.67 4.68 8.83
C VAL A 59 5.21 5.51 7.65
N TYR A 60 4.08 6.19 7.80
CA TYR A 60 3.47 6.99 6.74
C TYR A 60 3.76 8.47 6.95
N TYR A 61 4.15 9.14 5.86
CA TYR A 61 4.64 10.51 5.87
C TYR A 61 3.78 11.42 5.00
N ASP A 62 3.64 12.67 5.43
CA ASP A 62 3.07 13.76 4.66
C ASP A 62 3.73 15.09 5.08
N THR A 63 3.46 16.17 4.36
CA THR A 63 3.89 17.50 4.74
C THR A 63 3.21 17.93 6.04
N LYS A 64 3.98 18.57 6.94
CA LYS A 64 3.49 19.09 8.24
C LYS A 64 2.23 19.94 8.16
N HIS A 65 2.07 20.69 7.07
CA HIS A 65 0.92 21.57 6.84
C HIS A 65 0.18 21.18 5.57
N LYS A 66 -1.16 21.25 5.61
CA LYS A 66 -2.07 21.05 4.46
C LYS A 66 -2.06 19.66 3.81
N PHE A 67 -1.41 18.64 4.41
CA PHE A 67 -1.38 17.24 3.95
C PHE A 67 -1.32 17.11 2.41
N ARG A 68 -0.24 17.66 1.83
CA ARG A 68 -0.14 17.92 0.40
C ARG A 68 0.07 16.66 -0.44
N LEU A 69 0.52 15.55 0.15
CA LEU A 69 0.58 14.25 -0.50
C LEU A 69 -0.80 13.58 -0.48
N TYR A 70 -1.44 13.54 0.67
CA TYR A 70 -2.78 12.99 0.88
C TYR A 70 -3.82 13.62 -0.06
N SER A 71 -3.84 14.95 -0.17
CA SER A 71 -4.73 15.71 -1.07
C SER A 71 -4.44 15.51 -2.58
N ARG A 72 -3.40 14.73 -2.91
CA ARG A 72 -3.03 14.31 -4.27
C ARG A 72 -3.14 12.79 -4.48
N GLY A 73 -3.71 12.04 -3.54
CA GLY A 73 -3.73 10.58 -3.69
C GLY A 73 -2.35 9.92 -3.59
N VAL A 74 -1.34 10.65 -3.09
CA VAL A 74 0.03 10.16 -2.95
C VAL A 74 0.23 9.62 -1.55
N GLU A 75 0.77 8.41 -1.46
CA GLU A 75 1.18 7.78 -0.21
C GLU A 75 2.70 7.72 -0.21
N CYS A 76 3.34 8.23 0.82
CA CYS A 76 4.77 8.06 1.05
C CYS A 76 4.95 7.30 2.35
N ARG A 77 5.72 6.21 2.31
CA ARG A 77 6.02 5.42 3.50
C ARG A 77 7.49 5.00 3.52
N ALA A 78 8.00 4.84 4.73
CA ALA A 78 9.30 4.23 4.98
C ALA A 78 9.10 2.96 5.80
N ARG A 79 9.92 1.95 5.55
CA ARG A 79 10.00 0.73 6.37
C ARG A 79 11.44 0.30 6.53
N LYS A 80 11.75 -0.22 7.70
CA LYS A 80 13.05 -0.83 7.98
C LYS A 80 13.09 -2.20 7.31
N ASN A 81 14.12 -2.47 6.54
CA ASN A 81 14.40 -3.78 5.97
C ASN A 81 15.74 -4.29 6.51
N GLN A 82 15.76 -5.56 6.88
CA GLN A 82 16.99 -6.30 7.11
C GLN A 82 17.32 -7.08 5.84
N ASN A 83 18.58 -7.04 5.39
CA ASN A 83 19.01 -7.95 4.33
C ASN A 83 18.96 -9.41 4.84
N ALA A 84 18.89 -10.38 3.92
CA ALA A 84 18.72 -11.79 4.28
C ALA A 84 19.84 -12.37 5.17
N ALA A 85 20.98 -11.69 5.25
CA ALA A 85 22.16 -12.05 6.02
C ALA A 85 22.33 -11.25 7.34
N GLY A 86 21.44 -10.29 7.64
CA GLY A 86 21.54 -9.45 8.85
C GLY A 86 22.68 -8.41 8.84
N GLU A 87 23.44 -8.30 7.75
CA GLU A 87 24.68 -7.51 7.69
C GLU A 87 24.47 -6.00 7.51
N HIS A 88 23.36 -5.57 6.89
CA HIS A 88 23.09 -4.14 6.70
C HIS A 88 21.60 -3.81 6.82
N GLU A 89 21.28 -2.99 7.81
CA GLU A 89 19.98 -2.35 7.94
C GLU A 89 19.88 -1.22 6.90
N TYR A 90 18.81 -1.25 6.11
CA TYR A 90 18.47 -0.15 5.22
C TYR A 90 16.98 0.14 5.32
N TYR A 91 16.59 1.36 4.97
CA TYR A 91 15.19 1.74 4.89
C TYR A 91 14.75 1.70 3.44
N ARG A 92 13.62 1.05 3.19
CA ARG A 92 12.92 1.13 1.90
C ARG A 92 11.89 2.24 1.99
N TYR A 93 11.91 3.12 1.01
CA TYR A 93 10.92 4.17 0.81
C TYR A 93 10.04 3.79 -0.36
N ASP A 94 8.73 3.80 -0.15
CA ASP A 94 7.75 3.62 -1.22
C ASP A 94 6.96 4.92 -1.42
N VAL A 95 6.82 5.34 -2.66
CA VAL A 95 5.84 6.35 -3.08
C VAL A 95 4.82 5.66 -3.96
N LYS A 96 3.55 5.67 -3.56
CA LYS A 96 2.43 5.20 -4.38
C LYS A 96 1.60 6.37 -4.87
N THR A 97 1.28 6.39 -6.16
CA THR A 97 0.48 7.45 -6.80
C THR A 97 -0.73 6.87 -7.53
N PRO A 98 -1.70 7.71 -7.95
CA PRO A 98 -2.71 7.30 -8.91
C PRO A 98 -2.09 6.76 -10.20
N SER A 99 -2.80 5.86 -10.89
CA SER A 99 -2.39 5.33 -12.21
C SER A 99 -2.25 6.42 -13.27
N SER A 100 -3.14 7.43 -13.23
CA SER A 100 -3.08 8.61 -14.09
C SER A 100 -2.71 9.84 -13.25
N LEU A 101 -1.63 10.53 -13.63
CA LEU A 101 -1.19 11.75 -12.96
C LEU A 101 -1.84 13.02 -13.54
N ASP A 102 -2.34 12.94 -14.77
CA ASP A 102 -3.00 14.06 -15.46
C ASP A 102 -4.51 14.10 -15.13
N ASN A 103 -5.12 12.92 -14.93
CA ASN A 103 -6.52 12.77 -14.54
C ASN A 103 -6.65 11.72 -13.42
N PRO A 104 -6.32 12.07 -12.17
CA PRO A 104 -6.19 11.08 -11.12
C PRO A 104 -7.53 10.51 -10.67
N ASN A 105 -7.57 9.19 -10.54
CA ASN A 105 -8.56 8.46 -9.74
C ASN A 105 -7.86 8.03 -8.45
N PHE A 106 -8.41 8.43 -7.29
CA PHE A 106 -7.81 8.14 -5.99
C PHE A 106 -8.38 6.88 -5.35
N GLY A 107 -9.60 6.51 -5.72
CA GLY A 107 -10.29 5.32 -5.26
C GLY A 107 -10.09 4.12 -6.19
N PRO A 108 -10.69 2.98 -5.82
CA PRO A 108 -10.83 1.87 -6.75
C PRO A 108 -11.84 2.20 -7.88
N ASP A 109 -11.85 1.40 -8.93
CA ASP A 109 -12.88 1.44 -9.98
C ASP A 109 -14.22 0.81 -9.52
N SER A 110 -15.17 0.69 -10.45
CA SER A 110 -16.48 0.07 -10.17
C SER A 110 -16.41 -1.41 -9.78
N ASN A 111 -15.31 -2.10 -10.09
CA ASN A 111 -15.06 -3.49 -9.68
C ASN A 111 -14.35 -3.58 -8.33
N GLY A 112 -14.02 -2.44 -7.71
CA GLY A 112 -13.26 -2.38 -6.46
C GLY A 112 -11.75 -2.50 -6.66
N ILE A 113 -11.25 -2.35 -7.89
CA ILE A 113 -9.82 -2.49 -8.23
C ILE A 113 -9.12 -1.14 -8.12
N PHE A 114 -8.08 -1.07 -7.29
CA PHE A 114 -7.13 0.02 -7.29
C PHE A 114 -6.13 -0.14 -8.43
N PHE A 115 -5.89 0.93 -9.16
CA PHE A 115 -4.77 1.03 -10.10
C PHE A 115 -3.80 2.09 -9.60
N ARG A 116 -2.67 1.67 -9.03
CA ARG A 116 -1.67 2.58 -8.48
C ARG A 116 -0.30 2.33 -9.09
N ARG A 117 0.48 3.40 -9.22
CA ARG A 117 1.90 3.27 -9.55
C ARG A 117 2.69 3.21 -8.25
N GLU A 118 3.57 2.22 -8.13
CA GLU A 118 4.54 2.15 -7.04
C GLU A 118 5.93 2.53 -7.54
N TYR A 119 6.61 3.38 -6.76
CA TYR A 119 7.99 3.80 -6.93
C TYR A 119 8.72 3.47 -5.64
N ASP A 120 9.82 2.73 -5.71
CA ASP A 120 10.63 2.40 -4.53
C ASP A 120 12.04 2.98 -4.61
N ASN A 121 12.60 3.26 -3.44
CA ASN A 121 14.01 3.61 -3.27
C ASN A 121 14.52 3.07 -1.92
N LYS A 122 15.83 3.11 -1.70
CA LYS A 122 16.48 2.66 -0.47
C LYS A 122 17.41 3.75 0.06
N GLY A 123 17.47 3.89 1.38
CA GLY A 123 18.38 4.82 2.04
C GLY A 123 18.80 4.39 3.44
N PRO A 124 19.67 5.18 4.08
CA PRO A 124 20.29 4.82 5.35
C PRO A 124 19.44 5.16 6.58
N ASP A 125 18.43 6.03 6.46
CA ASP A 125 17.63 6.53 7.60
C ASP A 125 16.11 6.40 7.37
N MET A 126 15.31 6.68 8.39
CA MET A 126 13.85 6.56 8.31
C MET A 126 13.17 7.84 7.76
N HIS A 127 13.89 8.76 7.11
CA HIS A 127 13.35 10.04 6.66
C HIS A 127 13.31 10.12 5.13
N PRO A 128 12.19 9.72 4.48
CA PRO A 128 12.12 9.72 3.04
C PRO A 128 12.15 11.16 2.49
N GLY A 129 13.12 11.45 1.62
CA GLY A 129 13.12 12.64 0.77
C GLY A 129 12.35 12.38 -0.53
N LEU A 130 11.60 13.37 -1.04
CA LEU A 130 10.90 13.21 -2.32
C LEU A 130 11.82 13.42 -3.54
N GLU A 131 12.94 14.14 -3.39
CA GLU A 131 13.88 14.44 -4.48
C GLU A 131 14.39 13.16 -5.18
N GLN A 132 14.51 12.06 -4.45
CA GLN A 132 14.92 10.76 -5.00
C GLN A 132 13.91 10.13 -5.99
N PHE A 133 12.69 10.67 -6.07
CA PHE A 133 11.62 10.23 -6.98
C PHE A 133 11.35 11.24 -8.12
N LYS A 134 12.32 12.12 -8.43
CA LYS A 134 12.18 13.20 -9.41
C LYS A 134 12.32 12.72 -10.85
N ILE A 135 11.40 11.88 -11.29
CA ILE A 135 11.43 11.21 -12.61
C ILE A 135 10.18 11.51 -13.45
N GLY A 136 10.36 11.62 -14.77
CA GLY A 136 9.28 11.68 -15.77
C GLY A 136 8.07 12.57 -15.40
N LYS A 137 6.85 12.02 -15.56
CA LYS A 137 5.60 12.71 -15.18
C LYS A 137 5.46 12.91 -13.67
N LEU A 138 6.06 12.05 -12.84
CA LEU A 138 6.04 12.18 -11.37
C LEU A 138 6.71 13.49 -10.92
N LYS A 139 7.80 13.89 -11.59
CA LYS A 139 8.46 15.20 -11.39
C LYS A 139 7.48 16.37 -11.51
N LYS A 140 6.63 16.36 -12.54
CA LYS A 140 5.64 17.41 -12.77
C LYS A 140 4.54 17.35 -11.70
N TYR A 141 4.07 16.14 -11.37
CA TYR A 141 2.98 15.94 -10.41
C TYR A 141 3.33 16.36 -8.99
N LEU A 142 4.56 16.07 -8.55
CA LEU A 142 5.09 16.43 -7.23
C LEU A 142 5.80 17.80 -7.23
N LYS A 143 5.66 18.60 -8.30
CA LYS A 143 6.27 19.93 -8.38
C LYS A 143 5.87 20.78 -7.16
N GLY A 144 6.87 21.40 -6.54
CA GLY A 144 6.70 22.22 -5.34
C GLY A 144 6.61 21.43 -4.02
N LEU A 145 6.72 20.11 -4.05
CA LEU A 145 6.79 19.26 -2.85
C LEU A 145 8.20 18.74 -2.55
N PHE A 146 9.09 18.71 -3.54
CA PHE A 146 10.39 18.06 -3.37
C PHE A 146 11.25 18.65 -2.25
N ASN A 147 11.14 19.96 -2.01
CA ASN A 147 11.84 20.67 -0.93
C ASN A 147 11.00 20.83 0.33
N LYS A 148 9.88 20.11 0.46
CA LYS A 148 9.03 20.15 1.64
C LYS A 148 9.45 19.07 2.61
N GLU A 149 9.56 19.46 3.88
CA GLU A 149 9.76 18.53 4.97
C GLU A 149 8.55 17.58 5.07
N LEU A 150 8.86 16.28 5.11
CA LEU A 150 7.90 15.23 5.37
C LEU A 150 8.02 14.80 6.83
N ILE A 151 6.90 14.80 7.54
CA ILE A 151 6.83 14.33 8.92
C ILE A 151 6.07 13.02 8.99
N ALA A 152 6.49 12.16 9.92
CA ALA A 152 5.80 10.93 10.22
C ALA A 152 4.47 11.25 10.92
N TRP A 153 3.38 10.62 10.46
CA TRP A 153 2.04 10.83 11.02
C TRP A 153 1.47 9.62 11.72
N VAL A 154 1.72 8.42 11.19
CA VAL A 154 1.17 7.17 11.72
C VAL A 154 2.09 6.00 11.38
N LYS A 155 2.16 5.02 12.30
CA LYS A 155 2.78 3.72 12.04
C LYS A 155 1.71 2.67 11.81
N GLY A 156 1.94 1.78 10.86
CA GLY A 156 1.15 0.57 10.66
C GLY A 156 2.03 -0.67 10.82
N SER A 157 1.69 -1.55 11.75
CA SER A 157 2.36 -2.83 11.95
C SER A 157 1.43 -3.94 11.50
N PHE A 158 1.83 -4.69 10.48
CA PHE A 158 1.04 -5.77 9.90
C PHE A 158 1.88 -7.02 9.73
N THR A 159 1.33 -8.15 10.18
CA THR A 159 1.83 -9.47 9.82
C THR A 159 1.13 -9.93 8.56
N ARG A 160 1.89 -10.43 7.58
CA ARG A 160 1.38 -10.79 6.26
C ARG A 160 1.71 -12.23 5.91
N SER A 161 0.72 -12.99 5.46
CA SER A 161 0.86 -14.28 4.78
C SER A 161 0.49 -14.12 3.31
N LYS A 162 1.16 -14.82 2.38
CA LYS A 162 0.98 -14.67 0.93
C LYS A 162 0.91 -16.04 0.24
N PHE A 163 0.02 -16.15 -0.73
CA PHE A 163 -0.10 -17.31 -1.61
C PHE A 163 -0.20 -16.83 -3.04
N SER A 164 0.54 -17.49 -3.93
CA SER A 164 0.46 -17.26 -5.37
C SER A 164 -0.35 -18.38 -6.01
N PHE A 165 -1.25 -18.05 -6.94
CA PHE A 165 -2.03 -19.04 -7.67
C PHE A 165 -2.46 -18.54 -9.07
N PRO A 166 -2.58 -19.45 -10.04
CA PRO A 166 -3.32 -19.18 -11.27
C PRO A 166 -4.84 -19.31 -11.00
N PRO A 167 -5.66 -18.29 -11.31
CA PRO A 167 -7.11 -18.38 -11.12
C PRO A 167 -7.77 -19.28 -12.16
N THR A 168 -8.89 -19.92 -11.77
CA THR A 168 -9.68 -20.81 -12.62
C THR A 168 -10.10 -20.13 -13.92
N GLY A 169 -9.90 -20.78 -15.06
CA GLY A 169 -10.21 -20.23 -16.38
C GLY A 169 -9.13 -19.29 -16.96
N TYR A 170 -8.13 -18.90 -16.17
CA TYR A 170 -7.05 -17.99 -16.60
C TYR A 170 -5.66 -18.56 -16.27
N PRO A 171 -5.25 -19.70 -16.87
CA PRO A 171 -4.02 -20.41 -16.52
C PRO A 171 -2.73 -19.62 -16.84
N LYS A 172 -2.82 -18.58 -17.67
CA LYS A 172 -1.69 -17.68 -18.02
C LYS A 172 -1.55 -16.49 -17.05
N SER A 173 -2.54 -16.28 -16.19
CA SER A 173 -2.52 -15.23 -15.18
C SER A 173 -1.93 -15.76 -13.87
N LYS A 174 -1.30 -14.87 -13.11
CA LYS A 174 -0.80 -15.16 -11.76
C LYS A 174 -1.30 -14.09 -10.81
N LEU A 175 -2.06 -14.52 -9.82
CA LEU A 175 -2.51 -13.68 -8.71
C LEU A 175 -1.70 -13.99 -7.45
N GLU A 176 -1.54 -12.98 -6.61
CA GLU A 176 -1.15 -13.13 -5.21
C GLU A 176 -2.35 -12.78 -4.34
N ILE A 177 -2.72 -13.68 -3.42
CA ILE A 177 -3.61 -13.35 -2.30
C ILE A 177 -2.77 -13.19 -1.04
N ALA A 178 -2.97 -12.08 -0.35
CA ALA A 178 -2.30 -11.76 0.89
C ALA A 178 -3.30 -11.56 2.03
N PHE A 179 -3.00 -12.17 3.17
CA PHE A 179 -3.75 -12.05 4.41
C PHE A 179 -2.93 -11.22 5.38
N GLU A 180 -3.49 -10.14 5.86
CA GLU A 180 -2.82 -9.21 6.75
C GLU A 180 -3.61 -8.97 8.04
N THR A 181 -2.94 -9.16 9.17
CA THR A 181 -3.45 -8.81 10.49
C THR A 181 -2.56 -7.74 11.10
N GLY A 182 -3.15 -6.65 11.58
CA GLY A 182 -2.34 -5.55 12.11
C GLY A 182 -3.12 -4.41 12.72
N ARG A 183 -2.39 -3.37 13.13
CA ARG A 183 -2.91 -2.19 13.84
C ARG A 183 -2.17 -0.93 13.40
N TYR A 184 -2.84 0.21 13.54
CA TYR A 184 -2.19 1.51 13.50
C TYR A 184 -1.74 1.93 14.91
N SER A 185 -0.70 2.76 14.97
CA SER A 185 -0.24 3.42 16.20
C SER A 185 0.26 4.83 15.91
N THR A 186 0.17 5.72 16.91
CA THR A 186 0.78 7.06 16.82
C THR A 186 2.29 6.94 16.79
N ILE A 187 2.99 8.00 16.33
CA ILE A 187 4.46 7.94 16.16
C ILE A 187 5.20 7.69 17.48
N ASP A 188 4.65 8.16 18.59
CA ASP A 188 5.13 7.93 19.97
C ASP A 188 4.59 6.62 20.60
N ASN A 189 3.79 5.85 19.85
CA ASN A 189 3.10 4.64 20.29
C ASN A 189 2.14 4.80 21.49
N GLN A 190 1.72 6.02 21.83
CA GLN A 190 0.78 6.28 22.94
C GLN A 190 -0.62 5.70 22.66
N HIS A 191 -1.05 5.71 21.40
CA HIS A 191 -2.35 5.19 21.00
C HIS A 191 -2.21 4.10 19.95
N ARG A 192 -3.15 3.14 19.97
CA ARG A 192 -3.23 2.03 19.03
C ARG A 192 -4.67 1.80 18.58
N SER A 193 -4.86 1.50 17.30
CA SER A 193 -6.16 1.08 16.79
C SER A 193 -6.51 -0.33 17.26
N ASP A 194 -7.78 -0.68 17.08
CA ASP A 194 -8.19 -2.08 17.06
C ASP A 194 -7.46 -2.85 15.96
N GLU A 195 -7.45 -4.17 16.13
CA GLU A 195 -6.90 -5.09 15.14
C GLU A 195 -7.77 -5.12 13.89
N MET A 196 -7.12 -5.12 12.74
CA MET A 196 -7.77 -5.18 11.43
C MET A 196 -7.35 -6.44 10.71
N TYR A 197 -8.30 -7.02 9.96
CA TYR A 197 -8.10 -8.18 9.12
C TYR A 197 -8.34 -7.77 7.67
N ILE A 198 -7.28 -7.79 6.87
CA ILE A 198 -7.27 -7.32 5.49
C ILE A 198 -6.91 -8.48 4.56
N ILE A 199 -7.68 -8.65 3.50
CA ILE A 199 -7.35 -9.57 2.40
C ILE A 199 -7.06 -8.72 1.16
N GLU A 200 -5.88 -8.88 0.56
CA GLU A 200 -5.50 -8.23 -0.70
C GLU A 200 -5.35 -9.28 -1.80
N LEU A 201 -5.95 -9.05 -2.96
CA LEU A 201 -5.68 -9.81 -4.18
C LEU A 201 -4.99 -8.87 -5.18
N GLU A 202 -3.85 -9.28 -5.71
CA GLU A 202 -3.03 -8.47 -6.61
C GLU A 202 -2.62 -9.27 -7.85
N ILE A 203 -2.67 -8.64 -9.02
CA ILE A 203 -2.16 -9.25 -10.26
C ILE A 203 -0.64 -9.15 -10.29
N LYS A 204 0.04 -10.30 -10.37
CA LYS A 204 1.49 -10.36 -10.61
C LYS A 204 1.83 -10.42 -12.10
N SER A 205 0.97 -11.07 -12.89
CA SER A 205 1.04 -11.10 -14.36
C SER A 205 -0.29 -11.57 -14.95
N GLY A 206 -0.56 -11.20 -16.21
CA GLY A 206 -1.75 -11.63 -16.94
C GLY A 206 -2.82 -10.54 -17.06
N GLU A 207 -4.08 -10.98 -17.11
CA GLU A 207 -5.25 -10.17 -17.46
C GLU A 207 -6.00 -9.67 -16.22
N VAL A 208 -6.65 -8.49 -16.31
CA VAL A 208 -7.40 -7.88 -15.19
C VAL A 208 -8.66 -8.66 -14.88
N GLU A 209 -9.26 -9.24 -15.90
CA GLU A 209 -10.44 -10.10 -15.86
C GLU A 209 -10.22 -11.31 -14.94
N ALA A 210 -8.98 -11.80 -14.86
CA ALA A 210 -8.61 -12.88 -13.94
C ALA A 210 -8.76 -12.47 -12.46
N LEU A 211 -8.44 -11.21 -12.12
CA LEU A 211 -8.65 -10.65 -10.78
C LEU A 211 -10.14 -10.46 -10.49
N VAL A 212 -10.91 -9.94 -11.46
CA VAL A 212 -12.36 -9.78 -11.33
C VAL A 212 -13.02 -11.14 -11.04
N SER A 213 -12.71 -12.16 -11.84
CA SER A 213 -13.25 -13.52 -11.64
C SER A 213 -12.87 -14.12 -10.29
N ALA A 214 -11.63 -13.96 -9.84
CA ALA A 214 -11.20 -14.44 -8.52
C ALA A 214 -11.92 -13.72 -7.37
N VAL A 215 -12.17 -12.43 -7.52
CA VAL A 215 -12.93 -11.62 -6.56
C VAL A 215 -14.38 -12.06 -6.48
N GLU A 216 -15.03 -12.32 -7.62
CA GLU A 216 -16.41 -12.81 -7.68
C GLU A 216 -16.54 -14.18 -7.00
N GLN A 217 -15.66 -15.13 -7.33
CA GLN A 217 -15.64 -16.45 -6.70
C GLN A 217 -15.44 -16.36 -5.17
N LEU A 218 -14.57 -15.46 -4.71
CA LEU A 218 -14.34 -15.26 -3.29
C LEU A 218 -15.58 -14.67 -2.60
N LYS A 219 -16.26 -13.69 -3.21
CA LYS A 219 -17.50 -13.11 -2.69
C LYS A 219 -18.65 -14.11 -2.68
N GLU A 220 -18.77 -14.93 -3.72
CA GLU A 220 -19.78 -15.99 -3.82
C GLU A 220 -19.60 -17.03 -2.71
N ARG A 221 -18.36 -17.41 -2.43
CA ARG A 221 -18.04 -18.37 -1.37
C ARG A 221 -18.26 -17.82 0.05
N TYR A 222 -18.04 -16.52 0.25
CA TYR A 222 -18.14 -15.85 1.56
C TYR A 222 -19.13 -14.67 1.51
N PRO A 223 -20.43 -14.94 1.25
CA PRO A 223 -21.42 -13.91 0.99
C PRO A 223 -21.62 -13.01 2.22
N GLY A 224 -21.54 -11.69 2.01
CA GLY A 224 -21.70 -10.68 3.07
C GLY A 224 -20.57 -10.60 4.09
N LYS A 225 -19.55 -11.47 4.02
CA LYS A 225 -18.42 -11.51 4.97
C LYS A 225 -17.21 -10.68 4.52
N LEU A 226 -17.19 -10.26 3.26
CA LEU A 226 -16.09 -9.52 2.65
C LEU A 226 -16.56 -8.13 2.25
N LYS A 227 -16.10 -7.12 3.00
CA LYS A 227 -16.40 -5.72 2.70
C LYS A 227 -15.29 -5.13 1.84
N LEU A 228 -15.63 -4.67 0.63
CA LEU A 228 -14.67 -3.94 -0.20
C LEU A 228 -14.12 -2.72 0.57
N CYS A 229 -12.80 -2.55 0.53
CA CYS A 229 -12.11 -1.45 1.18
C CYS A 229 -11.87 -0.32 0.16
N PRO A 230 -12.59 0.82 0.24
CA PRO A 230 -12.44 1.91 -0.73
C PRO A 230 -11.21 2.79 -0.45
N LYS A 231 -10.41 2.46 0.56
CA LYS A 231 -9.29 3.29 1.04
C LYS A 231 -7.99 2.51 1.01
N THR A 232 -6.88 3.22 0.79
CA THR A 232 -5.54 2.63 0.94
C THR A 232 -5.19 2.52 2.42
N LYS A 233 -4.23 1.65 2.78
CA LYS A 233 -3.75 1.57 4.17
C LYS A 233 -3.16 2.89 4.66
N GLY A 234 -2.48 3.66 3.80
CA GLY A 234 -2.00 4.99 4.18
C GLY A 234 -3.15 5.96 4.47
N GLN A 235 -4.22 5.92 3.67
CA GLN A 235 -5.41 6.74 3.91
C GLN A 235 -6.11 6.36 5.22
N MET A 236 -6.38 5.07 5.44
CA MET A 236 -7.00 4.59 6.69
C MET A 236 -6.18 4.98 7.93
N GLY A 237 -4.85 4.85 7.86
CA GLY A 237 -3.96 5.22 8.96
C GLY A 237 -3.98 6.71 9.27
N LEU A 238 -3.95 7.58 8.25
CA LEU A 238 -3.99 9.03 8.45
C LEU A 238 -5.34 9.49 9.00
N GLU A 239 -6.45 8.93 8.50
CA GLU A 239 -7.78 9.22 9.01
C GLU A 239 -7.96 8.76 10.46
N TRP A 240 -7.42 7.58 10.83
CA TRP A 240 -7.39 7.12 12.21
C TRP A 240 -6.57 8.05 13.11
N ALA A 241 -5.39 8.48 12.64
CA ALA A 241 -4.49 9.35 13.42
C ALA A 241 -5.06 10.76 13.64
N ARG A 242 -6.01 11.21 12.80
CA ARG A 242 -6.65 12.53 12.88
C ARG A 242 -7.16 12.87 14.28
N GLN A 243 -7.74 11.90 14.99
CA GLN A 243 -8.32 12.13 16.32
C GLN A 243 -7.29 12.52 17.39
N TYR A 244 -6.01 12.27 17.15
CA TYR A 244 -4.90 12.60 18.05
C TYR A 244 -4.12 13.84 17.61
N MET A 245 -4.56 14.50 16.52
CA MET A 245 -3.98 15.75 16.04
C MET A 245 -4.53 16.94 16.85
N ASN A 246 -3.75 18.02 16.95
CA ASN A 246 -4.29 19.27 17.49
C ASN A 246 -5.29 19.92 16.53
N GLU A 247 -6.06 20.91 17.01
CA GLU A 247 -7.14 21.55 16.24
C GLU A 247 -6.67 22.09 14.87
N ALA A 248 -5.55 22.81 14.83
CA ALA A 248 -4.98 23.33 13.60
C ALA A 248 -4.61 22.22 12.61
N GLN A 249 -4.06 21.11 13.09
CA GLN A 249 -3.74 19.94 12.26
C GLN A 249 -4.99 19.23 11.75
N GLN A 250 -6.02 19.08 12.59
CA GLN A 250 -7.31 18.50 12.18
C GLN A 250 -7.99 19.32 11.09
N GLN A 251 -7.95 20.66 11.19
CA GLN A 251 -8.48 21.54 10.17
C GLN A 251 -7.69 21.43 8.86
N ASN A 252 -6.36 21.42 8.93
CA ASN A 252 -5.51 21.17 7.76
C ASN A 252 -5.83 19.82 7.08
N PHE A 253 -6.16 18.78 7.86
CA PHE A 253 -6.53 17.47 7.34
C PHE A 253 -7.93 17.47 6.69
N ALA A 254 -8.89 18.19 7.28
CA ALA A 254 -10.22 18.38 6.70
C ALA A 254 -10.14 19.07 5.34
N GLU A 255 -9.43 20.21 5.25
CA GLU A 255 -9.20 20.91 3.98
C GLU A 255 -8.52 20.01 2.93
N ALA A 256 -7.57 19.18 3.34
CA ALA A 256 -6.91 18.24 2.46
C ALA A 256 -7.83 17.12 1.98
N THR A 257 -8.82 16.72 2.79
CA THR A 257 -9.86 15.75 2.45
C THR A 257 -10.83 16.33 1.41
N ASP A 258 -11.32 17.55 1.62
CA ASP A 258 -12.21 18.23 0.66
C ASP A 258 -11.50 18.44 -0.68
N LYS A 259 -10.22 18.82 -0.62
CA LYS A 259 -9.38 18.97 -1.81
C LYS A 259 -9.12 17.64 -2.52
N ARG A 260 -9.03 16.54 -1.77
CA ARG A 260 -8.90 15.20 -2.35
C ARG A 260 -10.18 14.83 -3.09
N GLN A 261 -11.33 14.97 -2.45
CA GLN A 261 -12.64 14.62 -3.03
C GLN A 261 -12.96 15.46 -4.28
N SER A 262 -12.72 16.77 -4.25
CA SER A 262 -12.95 17.66 -5.41
C SER A 262 -12.03 17.37 -6.62
N ARG A 263 -10.94 16.62 -6.42
CA ARG A 263 -10.01 16.19 -7.47
C ARG A 263 -10.25 14.78 -7.95
N ASP A 264 -10.95 13.98 -7.14
CA ASP A 264 -11.20 12.60 -7.47
C ASP A 264 -12.24 12.55 -8.59
N LYS A 265 -11.83 12.05 -9.76
CA LYS A 265 -12.73 11.87 -10.90
C LYS A 265 -13.12 10.41 -11.09
N GLY A 266 -12.86 9.57 -10.09
CA GLY A 266 -13.27 8.17 -10.08
C GLY A 266 -14.80 8.03 -10.08
N PRO A 267 -15.33 6.87 -10.51
CA PRO A 267 -16.74 6.55 -10.32
C PRO A 267 -17.05 6.57 -8.82
N ALA A 268 -18.15 7.21 -8.42
CA ALA A 268 -18.62 7.12 -7.05
C ALA A 268 -19.04 5.66 -6.79
N LEU A 269 -18.25 4.93 -6.00
CA LEU A 269 -18.74 3.69 -5.42
C LEU A 269 -19.87 4.07 -4.47
N THR A 270 -21.11 3.78 -4.87
CA THR A 270 -22.22 3.77 -3.93
C THR A 270 -21.87 2.74 -2.87
N ALA A 271 -21.73 3.20 -1.63
CA ALA A 271 -21.55 2.31 -0.49
C ALA A 271 -22.84 1.47 -0.39
N GLY A 272 -22.82 0.28 -0.98
CA GLY A 272 -23.84 -0.73 -0.73
C GLY A 272 -23.82 -1.05 0.76
N MET A 273 -24.92 -0.67 1.43
CA MET A 273 -25.26 -1.13 2.78
C MET A 273 -25.62 -2.61 2.75
#